data_AF-A0A9E5M4F7-F1
#
_entry.id   AF-A0A9E5M4F7-F1
#
_cell.length_a   1.000
_cell.length_b   1.000
_cell.length_c   1.000
_cell.angle_alpha   90.00
_cell.angle_beta   90.00
_cell.angle_gamma   90.00
#
_symmetry.space_group_name_H-M   'P 1'
#
loop_
_entity.id
_entity.type
_entity.pdbx_description
1 polymer ?
#
loop_
_entity_poly.entity_id
_entity_poly.type
_entity_poly.pdbx_seq_one_letter_code
_entity_poly.pdbx_strand_id
1 'polypeptide(L)'
;MTGVLSTTSCYWSFPTAILSGTAAAAGIAWINSVGNLAGLVAPELFRWMKSQHGMGAALLGLAAIQACAGILALATIKPTRN
;
A
#
# COMPACT_ATOMS: atom_id res chain seq x y z
N MET A 1 10.16 15.05 2.76
CA MET A 1 9.05 14.93 1.79
C MET A 1 9.48 14.21 0.52
N THR A 2 10.71 14.40 0.05
CA THR A 2 11.29 13.73 -1.13
C THR A 2 11.15 12.20 -1.09
N GLY A 3 11.38 11.56 0.06
CA GLY A 3 11.25 10.10 0.21
C GLY A 3 9.85 9.55 -0.08
N VAL A 4 8.80 10.20 0.45
CA VAL A 4 7.40 9.76 0.25
C VAL A 4 6.98 9.93 -1.21
N LEU A 5 7.38 11.04 -1.83
CA LEU A 5 7.07 11.32 -3.23
C LEU A 5 7.82 10.36 -4.15
N SER A 6 9.09 10.04 -3.87
CA SER A 6 9.85 9.05 -4.64
C SER A 6 9.25 7.65 -4.55
N THR A 7 8.74 7.24 -3.38
CA THR A 7 8.07 5.95 -3.23
C THR A 7 6.79 5.89 -4.06
N THR A 8 6.03 6.98 -4.09
CA THR A 8 4.80 7.08 -4.88
C THR A 8 5.08 6.96 -6.38
N SER A 9 6.09 7.68 -6.89
CA SER A 9 6.50 7.54 -8.30
C SER A 9 7.00 6.14 -8.63
N CYS A 10 7.79 5.52 -7.75
CA CYS A 10 8.28 4.16 -7.95
C CYS A 10 7.14 3.13 -8.00
N TYR A 11 6.13 3.30 -7.13
CA TYR A 11 4.96 2.44 -7.09
C TYR A 11 4.17 2.45 -8.40
N TRP A 12 3.96 3.62 -9.02
CA TRP A 12 3.24 3.72 -10.29
C TRP A 12 4.03 3.19 -11.50
N SER A 13 5.36 3.20 -11.44
CA SER A 13 6.20 2.60 -12.48
C SER A 13 6.35 1.08 -12.34
N PHE A 14 5.96 0.49 -11.21
CA PHE A 14 6.15 -0.93 -10.94
C PHE A 14 5.37 -1.85 -11.89
N PRO A 15 4.05 -1.68 -12.12
CA PRO A 15 3.27 -2.60 -12.97
C PRO A 15 3.74 -2.61 -14.42
N THR A 16 4.13 -1.46 -14.96
CA THR A 16 4.64 -1.33 -16.33
C THR A 16 6.09 -1.81 -16.48
N ALA A 17 6.84 -1.88 -15.38
CA ALA A 17 8.19 -2.45 -15.38
C ALA A 17 8.19 -3.99 -15.44
N ILE A 18 7.15 -4.64 -14.91
CA ILE A 18 7.03 -6.11 -14.88
C ILE A 18 5.99 -6.69 -15.87
N LEU A 19 5.05 -5.87 -16.37
CA LEU A 19 4.07 -6.27 -17.38
C LEU A 19 4.07 -5.30 -18.58
N SER A 20 3.75 -5.80 -19.77
CA SER A 20 3.66 -5.02 -21.03
C SER A 20 2.25 -5.06 -21.62
N GLY A 21 1.89 -4.02 -22.38
CA GLY A 21 0.64 -3.95 -23.14
C GLY A 21 -0.61 -4.03 -22.25
N THR A 22 -1.55 -4.90 -22.61
CA THR A 22 -2.86 -5.06 -21.93
C THR A 22 -2.72 -5.48 -20.47
N ALA A 23 -1.70 -6.27 -20.15
CA ALA A 23 -1.48 -6.76 -18.80
C ALA A 23 -1.00 -5.64 -17.85
N ALA A 24 -0.23 -4.68 -18.38
CA ALA A 24 0.13 -3.47 -17.63
C ALA A 24 -1.10 -2.60 -17.33
N ALA A 25 -1.97 -2.39 -18.32
CA ALA A 25 -3.21 -1.65 -18.14
C ALA A 25 -4.15 -2.32 -17.11
N ALA A 26 -4.25 -3.65 -17.13
CA ALA A 26 -5.01 -4.41 -16.14
C ALA A 26 -4.44 -4.27 -14.72
N GLY A 27 -3.11 -4.28 -14.57
CA GLY A 27 -2.45 -4.03 -13.28
C GLY A 27 -2.75 -2.64 -12.72
N ILE A 28 -2.72 -1.60 -13.57
CA ILE A 28 -3.07 -0.23 -13.18
C ILE A 28 -4.56 -0.10 -12.82
N ALA A 29 -5.45 -0.75 -13.57
CA ALA A 29 -6.89 -0.76 -13.28
C ALA A 29 -7.21 -1.44 -11.93
N TRP A 30 -6.50 -2.54 -11.62
CA TRP A 30 -6.61 -3.21 -10.33
C TRP A 30 -6.16 -2.29 -9.19
N ILE A 31 -4.98 -1.67 -9.28
CA ILE A 31 -4.49 -0.73 -8.27
C ILE A 31 -5.51 0.38 -8.00
N ASN A 32 -6.11 0.96 -9.04
CA ASN A 32 -7.15 1.99 -8.87
C ASN A 32 -8.41 1.46 -8.21
N SER A 33 -8.82 0.22 -8.50
CA SER A 33 -9.99 -0.40 -7.87
C SER A 33 -9.77 -0.64 -6.37
N VAL A 34 -8.59 -1.17 -6.00
CA VAL A 34 -8.21 -1.37 -4.59
C VAL A 34 -8.01 -0.04 -3.87
N GLY A 35 -7.40 0.94 -4.54
CA GLY A 35 -7.18 2.28 -3.98
C GLY A 35 -8.50 2.98 -3.64
N ASN A 36 -9.50 2.92 -4.53
CA ASN A 36 -10.82 3.46 -4.25
C ASN A 36 -11.51 2.73 -3.09
N LEU A 37 -11.45 1.39 -3.06
CA LEU A 37 -12.02 0.62 -1.96
C LEU A 37 -11.35 0.96 -0.61
N ALA A 38 -10.01 1.03 -0.58
CA ALA A 38 -9.26 1.38 0.62
C ALA A 38 -9.57 2.80 1.08
N GLY A 39 -9.71 3.76 0.17
CA GLY A 39 -10.10 5.13 0.48
C GLY A 39 -11.49 5.25 1.11
N LEU A 40 -12.41 4.35 0.74
CA LEU A 40 -13.75 4.28 1.34
C LEU A 40 -13.75 3.60 2.72
N VAL A 41 -13.00 2.50 2.88
CA VAL A 41 -13.07 1.65 4.07
C VAL A 41 -12.12 2.12 5.19
N ALA A 42 -10.96 2.67 4.85
CA ALA A 42 -9.93 3.03 5.84
C ALA A 42 -10.39 4.09 6.86
N PRO A 43 -11.14 5.16 6.49
CA PRO A 43 -11.59 6.16 7.45
C PRO A 43 -12.58 5.59 8.46
N GLU A 44 -13.51 4.74 8.02
CA GLU A 44 -14.50 4.10 8.90
C GLU A 44 -13.82 3.14 9.88
N LEU A 45 -12.90 2.31 9.39
CA LEU A 45 -12.14 1.41 10.25
C LEU A 45 -11.30 2.19 11.28
N PHE A 46 -10.62 3.25 10.85
CA PHE A 46 -9.82 4.10 11.74
C PHE A 46 -10.69 4.81 12.79
N ARG A 47 -11.86 5.32 12.39
CA ARG A 47 -12.83 5.93 13.31
C ARG A 47 -13.32 4.92 14.35
N TRP A 48 -13.66 3.70 13.92
CA TRP A 48 -14.09 2.63 14.81
C TRP A 48 -12.99 2.27 15.82
N MET A 49 -11.75 2.07 15.35
CA MET A 49 -10.60 1.78 16.22
C MET A 49 -10.36 2.90 17.24
N LYS A 50 -10.39 4.15 16.77
CA LYS A 50 -10.24 5.33 17.64
C LYS A 50 -11.36 5.42 18.68
N SER A 51 -12.60 5.12 18.30
CA SER A 51 -13.75 5.17 19.22
C SER A 51 -13.68 4.12 20.33
N GLN A 52 -13.11 2.95 20.06
CA GLN A 52 -13.06 1.84 21.01
C GLN A 52 -11.79 1.84 21.87
N HIS A 53 -10.63 2.17 21.29
CA HIS A 53 -9.32 1.99 21.94
C HIS A 53 -8.55 3.32 22.15
N GLY A 54 -9.13 4.44 21.72
CA GLY A 54 -8.48 5.75 21.78
C GLY A 54 -7.45 5.98 20.67
N MET A 55 -6.96 7.22 20.58
CA MET A 55 -6.09 7.68 19.49
C MET A 55 -4.73 6.94 19.46
N GLY A 56 -4.15 6.65 20.62
CA GLY A 56 -2.84 5.98 20.71
C GLY A 56 -2.86 4.58 20.12
N ALA A 57 -3.87 3.78 20.46
CA ALA A 57 -4.03 2.43 19.93
C ALA A 57 -4.37 2.43 18.43
N ALA A 58 -5.18 3.39 17.96
CA ALA A 58 -5.47 3.54 16.54
C ALA A 58 -4.22 3.87 15.71
N LEU A 59 -3.34 4.74 16.21
CA LEU A 59 -2.07 5.06 15.56
C LEU A 59 -1.10 3.89 15.58
N LEU A 60 -1.01 3.15 16.69
CA LEU A 60 -0.19 1.92 16.77
C LEU A 60 -0.72 0.83 15.83
N GLY A 61 -2.04 0.67 15.72
CA GLY A 61 -2.66 -0.24 14.76
C GLY A 61 -2.33 0.12 13.31
N LEU A 62 -2.39 1.41 12.97
CA LEU A 62 -2.00 1.88 11.64
C LEU A 62 -0.51 1.66 11.36
N ALA A 63 0.35 1.94 12.35
CA ALA A 63 1.79 1.68 12.26
C ALA A 63 2.10 0.19 12.08
N ALA A 64 1.40 -0.68 12.82
CA ALA A 64 1.55 -2.13 12.70
C ALA A 64 1.14 -2.63 11.31
N ILE A 65 -0.01 -2.18 10.78
CA ILE A 65 -0.47 -2.54 9.43
C ILE A 65 0.54 -2.08 8.37
N GLN A 66 1.06 -0.85 8.50
CA GLN A 66 2.07 -0.32 7.58
C GLN A 66 3.40 -1.11 7.67
N ALA A 67 3.81 -1.49 8.87
CA ALA A 67 5.01 -2.31 9.08
C ALA A 67 4.83 -3.72 8.50
N CYS A 68 3.69 -4.37 8.73
CA CYS A 68 3.37 -5.68 8.14
C CYS A 68 3.37 -5.63 6.61
N ALA A 69 2.78 -4.60 6.01
CA ALA A 69 2.81 -4.42 4.57
C ALA A 69 4.24 -4.24 4.03
N GLY A 70 5.08 -3.48 4.74
CA GLY A 70 6.50 -3.31 4.41
C GLY A 70 7.29 -4.63 4.51
N ILE A 71 7.08 -5.40 5.57
CA ILE A 71 7.72 -6.71 5.77
C ILE A 71 7.28 -7.69 4.67
N LEU A 72 5.99 -7.73 4.35
CA LEU A 72 5.47 -8.58 3.29
C LEU A 72 6.08 -8.21 1.93
N ALA A 73 6.16 -6.90 1.63
CA ALA A 73 6.81 -6.43 0.42
C ALA A 73 8.27 -6.91 0.36
N LEU A 74 9.05 -6.72 1.44
CA LEU A 74 10.43 -7.20 1.52
C LEU A 74 10.55 -8.72 1.37
N ALA A 75 9.63 -9.49 1.96
CA ALA A 75 9.62 -10.95 1.84
C ALA A 75 9.34 -11.44 0.41
N THR A 76 8.58 -10.67 -0.37
CA THR A 76 8.27 -11.00 -1.78
C THR A 76 9.36 -10.57 -2.77
N ILE A 77 10.30 -9.71 -2.35
CA ILE A 77 11.45 -9.34 -3.18
C ILE A 77 12.38 -10.55 -3.23
N LYS A 78 12.42 -11.22 -4.39
CA LYS A 78 13.40 -12.27 -4.65
C LYS A 78 14.79 -11.60 -4.78
N PRO A 79 15.80 -11.99 -3.98
CA PRO A 79 17.13 -11.43 -4.14
C PRO A 79 17.66 -11.86 -5.51
N THR A 80 17.95 -10.87 -6.37
CA THR A 80 18.68 -11.08 -7.62
C THR A 80 20.07 -11.57 -7.25
N ARG A 81 20.24 -12.89 -7.22
CA ARG A 81 21.53 -13.54 -7.01
C ARG A 81 22.36 -13.31 -8.27
N ASN A 82 23.33 -12.39 -8.17
CA ASN A 82 24.46 -12.35 -9.10
C ASN A 82 25.33 -13.58 -8.84
#